data_AF-A0A2U8GZ24-F1
#
_entry.id   AF-A0A2U8GZ24-F1
#
_cell.length_a   1.000
_cell.length_b   1.000
_cell.length_c   1.000
_cell.angle_alpha   90.00
_cell.angle_beta   90.00
_cell.angle_gamma   90.00
#
_symmetry.space_group_name_H-M   'P 1'
#
loop_
_entity.id
_entity.type
_entity.pdbx_description
1 polymer ?
#
loop_
_entity_poly.entity_id
_entity_poly.type
_entity_poly.pdbx_seq_one_letter_code
_entity_poly.pdbx_strand_id
1 'polypeptide(L)'
;MDKGGILPQHPLAKLGVFGSPYHGLVTGGSLTLPTGAAITYPQPFGAWPDLAGATHMVRHPSAPTLSSTPLQDAIYASHGHQWRDVAMLSGSRMQLYGVPLDGWIYIDSAGDRWLVKTGSLTTAYQTWASGLLFSVTLERFGDFGRPAEIYTYSVSLSDVGQATPDATFGGVSQTQGWVSLWAVQPQGQAAAFMLHPTPRTAMAPGSPVIDNHVHYALGWLELSITGLGGAASVSLSVLRTRAQTIIATGDAWDTDGLTDGLQYGVVEVYWNGGTSSMAYIENPGDPYPPPGVTEPYYGFSVHPRTHNRSASGSRSSIVSIMAKPGGGWSECKLSMERSRWLEMTAPVLLSSFPTVAERSRSATASVSASLTVDGVEVWSESGSASMSATEQWGLSPAFNTVTASWSGSFGGVSFSGSETIDPVPPSMLRDDSARLDAFPQPAAGDWFAGFPFGSARVLYQDGAVDYAREINMIRYSAQVLGLALLTHTGDGLGTTTYRAPVTPDGSSGTPQTRSWGATSRRLYGSWCPHTGAVSWLQEQPVCWV
;
A
#
# COMPACT_ATOMS: atom_id res chain seq x y z
N MET A 1 -9.62 2.53 -58.13
CA MET A 1 -9.93 1.26 -58.81
C MET A 1 -10.93 0.53 -57.94
N ASP A 2 -12.22 0.66 -58.26
CA ASP A 2 -13.28 -0.16 -57.71
C ASP A 2 -13.06 -1.61 -58.15
N LYS A 3 -12.59 -2.46 -57.23
CA LYS A 3 -12.71 -3.91 -57.40
C LYS A 3 -14.10 -4.31 -56.92
N GLY A 4 -15.10 -4.02 -57.76
CA GLY A 4 -16.49 -4.46 -57.65
C GLY A 4 -16.66 -5.97 -57.86
N GLY A 5 -15.88 -6.77 -57.14
CA GLY A 5 -16.20 -8.18 -56.93
C GLY A 5 -17.20 -8.25 -55.78
N ILE A 6 -18.42 -8.71 -56.06
CA ILE A 6 -19.37 -9.10 -55.03
C ILE A 6 -18.72 -10.26 -54.26
N LEU A 7 -17.95 -9.94 -53.22
CA LEU A 7 -17.54 -10.94 -52.24
C LEU A 7 -18.84 -11.59 -51.74
N PRO A 8 -18.92 -12.93 -51.66
CA PRO A 8 -20.07 -13.58 -51.04
C PRO A 8 -20.28 -12.90 -49.69
N GLN A 9 -21.45 -12.29 -49.48
CA GLN A 9 -21.71 -11.47 -48.29
C GLN A 9 -21.29 -12.28 -47.07
N HIS A 10 -20.23 -11.82 -46.42
CA HIS A 10 -19.64 -12.51 -45.28
C HIS A 10 -20.77 -12.82 -44.29
N PRO A 11 -20.89 -14.03 -43.72
CA PRO A 11 -22.02 -14.38 -42.85
C PRO A 11 -22.26 -13.38 -41.71
N LEU A 12 -21.19 -12.71 -41.24
CA LEU A 12 -21.27 -11.65 -40.24
C LEU A 12 -21.96 -10.36 -40.72
N ALA A 13 -22.05 -10.11 -42.04
CA ALA A 13 -22.75 -8.95 -42.60
C ALA A 13 -24.27 -9.01 -42.39
N LYS A 14 -24.81 -10.18 -41.99
CA LYS A 14 -26.22 -10.37 -41.61
C LYS A 14 -26.44 -10.26 -40.10
N LEU A 15 -25.39 -10.19 -39.29
CA LEU A 15 -25.52 -10.03 -37.84
C LEU A 15 -25.73 -8.56 -37.49
N GLY A 16 -26.79 -8.27 -36.74
CA GLY A 16 -27.08 -6.91 -36.29
C GLY A 16 -26.13 -6.42 -35.18
N VAL A 17 -25.69 -7.32 -34.30
CA VAL A 17 -24.77 -7.03 -33.18
C VAL A 17 -23.80 -8.20 -33.00
N PHE A 18 -22.53 -7.91 -32.72
CA PHE A 18 -21.48 -8.90 -32.51
C PHE A 18 -20.59 -8.47 -31.33
N GLY A 19 -20.17 -9.42 -30.50
CA GLY A 19 -19.36 -9.18 -29.29
C GLY A 19 -19.79 -10.09 -28.13
N SER A 20 -19.31 -9.79 -26.92
CA SER A 20 -19.77 -10.45 -25.69
C SER A 20 -20.93 -9.65 -25.08
N PRO A 21 -22.09 -10.27 -24.83
CA PRO A 21 -23.17 -9.63 -24.08
C PRO A 21 -23.02 -9.77 -22.56
N TYR A 22 -22.01 -10.52 -22.09
CA TYR A 22 -21.82 -10.82 -20.67
C TYR A 22 -20.84 -9.84 -20.05
N HIS A 23 -21.32 -9.07 -19.07
CA HIS A 23 -20.55 -8.11 -18.31
C HIS A 23 -20.95 -8.15 -16.84
N GLY A 24 -20.01 -7.77 -15.97
CA GLY A 24 -20.24 -7.78 -14.54
C GLY A 24 -18.98 -8.06 -13.74
N LEU A 25 -19.16 -8.38 -12.46
CA LEU A 25 -18.06 -8.74 -11.57
C LEU A 25 -17.82 -10.25 -11.65
N VAL A 26 -16.59 -10.63 -11.94
CA VAL A 26 -16.11 -12.01 -11.80
C VAL A 26 -15.50 -12.18 -10.42
N THR A 27 -16.00 -13.15 -9.66
CA THR A 27 -15.50 -13.53 -8.33
C THR A 27 -15.35 -15.04 -8.26
N GLY A 28 -14.15 -15.54 -7.98
CA GLY A 28 -13.89 -16.98 -7.84
C GLY A 28 -14.31 -17.81 -9.05
N GLY A 29 -14.17 -17.29 -10.28
CA GLY A 29 -14.56 -17.96 -11.51
C GLY A 29 -16.07 -17.93 -11.83
N SER A 30 -16.82 -17.04 -11.19
CA SER A 30 -18.25 -16.84 -11.41
C SER A 30 -18.53 -15.38 -11.78
N LEU A 31 -19.18 -15.16 -12.93
CA LEU A 31 -19.62 -13.85 -13.39
C LEU A 31 -21.06 -13.59 -12.95
N THR A 32 -21.28 -12.56 -12.14
CA THR A 32 -22.63 -12.08 -11.79
C THR A 32 -23.16 -11.16 -12.89
N LEU A 33 -24.22 -11.60 -13.55
CA LEU A 33 -24.95 -10.85 -14.59
C LEU A 33 -25.83 -9.75 -13.97
N PRO A 34 -26.28 -8.76 -14.77
CA PRO A 34 -27.18 -7.69 -14.32
C PRO A 34 -28.51 -8.18 -13.73
N THR A 35 -28.97 -9.38 -14.10
CA THR A 35 -30.16 -10.03 -13.52
C THR A 35 -29.91 -10.63 -12.13
N GLY A 36 -28.66 -10.60 -11.63
CA GLY A 36 -28.22 -11.31 -10.43
C GLY A 36 -27.90 -12.79 -10.67
N ALA A 37 -28.18 -13.33 -11.86
CA ALA A 37 -27.79 -14.68 -12.22
C ALA A 37 -26.26 -14.81 -12.28
N ALA A 38 -25.74 -15.96 -11.87
CA ALA A 38 -24.32 -16.27 -11.94
C ALA A 38 -24.05 -17.28 -13.06
N ILE A 39 -23.03 -17.03 -13.88
CA ILE A 39 -22.54 -17.97 -14.90
C ILE A 39 -21.07 -18.31 -14.66
N THR A 40 -20.66 -19.53 -15.00
CA THR A 40 -19.25 -19.92 -14.97
C THR A 40 -18.46 -19.02 -15.92
N TYR A 41 -17.34 -18.48 -15.45
CA TYR A 41 -16.49 -17.58 -16.23
C TYR A 41 -15.02 -17.81 -15.88
N PRO A 42 -14.09 -17.78 -16.85
CA PRO A 42 -12.66 -17.89 -16.55
C PRO A 42 -12.21 -16.76 -15.61
N GLN A 43 -11.72 -17.10 -14.42
CA GLN A 43 -11.21 -16.09 -13.48
C GLN A 43 -10.05 -15.31 -14.12
N PRO A 44 -10.12 -13.98 -14.20
CA PRO A 44 -8.97 -13.17 -14.60
C PRO A 44 -7.75 -13.49 -13.76
N PHE A 45 -6.68 -13.89 -14.43
CA PHE A 45 -5.45 -14.31 -13.77
C PHE A 45 -4.76 -13.11 -13.13
N GLY A 46 -4.21 -13.30 -11.94
CA GLY A 46 -3.24 -12.41 -11.33
C GLY A 46 -2.48 -13.16 -10.25
N ALA A 47 -1.14 -13.17 -10.35
CA ALA A 47 -0.30 -13.80 -9.32
C ALA A 47 -0.42 -13.11 -7.96
N TRP A 48 -0.85 -11.84 -7.96
CA TRP A 48 -0.94 -10.95 -6.81
C TRP A 48 -2.32 -10.31 -6.71
N PRO A 49 -2.80 -9.97 -5.50
CA PRO A 49 -4.06 -9.24 -5.32
C PRO A 49 -4.16 -7.98 -6.16
N ASP A 50 -3.07 -7.20 -6.20
CA ASP A 50 -2.95 -5.95 -6.94
C ASP A 50 -3.29 -6.09 -8.42
N LEU A 51 -2.86 -7.19 -9.03
CA LEU A 51 -2.99 -7.43 -10.47
C LEU A 51 -4.25 -8.24 -10.80
N ALA A 52 -4.74 -9.04 -9.85
CA ALA A 52 -5.90 -9.89 -10.07
C ALA A 52 -7.19 -9.09 -10.29
N GLY A 53 -7.28 -7.89 -9.71
CA GLY A 53 -8.42 -6.98 -9.89
C GLY A 53 -8.19 -5.79 -10.79
N ALA A 54 -7.11 -5.77 -11.57
CA ALA A 54 -6.86 -4.74 -12.58
C ALA A 54 -7.93 -4.82 -13.69
N THR A 55 -8.67 -3.73 -13.92
CA THR A 55 -9.65 -3.63 -15.01
C THR A 55 -9.37 -2.40 -15.86
N HIS A 56 -9.20 -2.57 -17.17
CA HIS A 56 -8.97 -1.47 -18.09
C HIS A 56 -10.08 -1.39 -19.13
N MET A 57 -10.59 -0.18 -19.36
CA MET A 57 -11.55 0.06 -20.43
C MET A 57 -10.83 0.25 -21.74
N VAL A 58 -11.34 -0.36 -22.81
CA VAL A 58 -10.99 -0.05 -24.19
C VAL A 58 -12.21 0.54 -24.88
N ARG A 59 -12.07 1.73 -25.47
CA ARG A 59 -13.13 2.46 -26.16
C ARG A 59 -12.64 2.89 -27.53
N HIS A 60 -13.25 2.34 -28.57
CA HIS A 60 -13.00 2.79 -29.94
C HIS A 60 -13.63 4.18 -30.16
N PRO A 61 -12.90 5.18 -30.69
CA PRO A 61 -13.41 6.55 -30.81
C PRO A 61 -14.62 6.65 -31.74
N SER A 62 -14.70 5.78 -32.74
CA SER A 62 -15.84 5.67 -33.67
C SER A 62 -16.79 4.51 -33.33
N ALA A 63 -16.75 3.95 -32.12
CA ALA A 63 -17.70 2.91 -31.73
C ALA A 63 -19.12 3.46 -31.89
N PRO A 64 -20.00 2.81 -32.68
CA PRO A 64 -21.36 3.28 -32.84
C PRO A 64 -22.10 3.14 -31.51
N THR A 65 -22.94 4.12 -31.18
CA THR A 65 -23.91 3.97 -30.11
C THR A 65 -24.80 2.77 -30.43
N LEU A 66 -24.95 1.87 -29.46
CA LEU A 66 -25.81 0.72 -29.61
C LEU A 66 -27.26 1.19 -29.64
N SER A 67 -27.93 0.99 -30.77
CA SER A 67 -29.36 1.22 -30.90
C SER A 67 -30.08 -0.12 -30.89
N SER A 68 -30.90 -0.34 -29.88
CA SER A 68 -31.80 -1.48 -29.76
C SER A 68 -33.25 -0.99 -29.77
N THR A 69 -34.14 -1.85 -30.26
CA THR A 69 -35.59 -1.61 -30.13
C THR A 69 -36.06 -1.97 -28.71
N PRO A 70 -37.19 -1.42 -28.23
CA PRO A 70 -37.71 -1.77 -26.90
C PRO A 70 -37.93 -3.27 -26.70
N LEU A 71 -38.29 -4.00 -27.77
CA LEU A 71 -38.44 -5.45 -27.73
C LEU A 71 -37.09 -6.16 -27.55
N GLN A 72 -36.04 -5.71 -28.25
CA GLN A 72 -34.68 -6.24 -28.08
C GLN A 72 -34.15 -5.95 -26.68
N ASP A 73 -34.38 -4.75 -26.14
CA ASP A 73 -33.99 -4.41 -24.77
C ASP A 73 -34.64 -5.31 -23.74
N ALA A 74 -35.94 -5.60 -23.88
CA ALA A 74 -36.65 -6.53 -23.00
C ALA A 74 -36.05 -7.94 -23.07
N ILE A 75 -35.70 -8.42 -24.27
CA ILE A 75 -35.04 -9.71 -24.46
C ILE A 75 -33.63 -9.71 -23.86
N TYR A 76 -32.84 -8.66 -24.06
CA TYR A 76 -31.49 -8.57 -23.50
C TYR A 76 -31.54 -8.54 -21.97
N ALA A 77 -32.43 -7.72 -21.40
CA ALA A 77 -32.65 -7.64 -19.97
C ALA A 77 -33.08 -9.00 -19.38
N SER A 78 -33.99 -9.74 -20.02
CA SER A 78 -34.44 -11.05 -19.52
C SER A 78 -33.34 -12.12 -19.49
N HIS A 79 -32.31 -11.98 -20.33
CA HIS A 79 -31.16 -12.89 -20.38
C HIS A 79 -29.94 -12.35 -19.62
N GLY A 80 -30.03 -11.17 -19.00
CA GLY A 80 -28.87 -10.50 -18.38
C GLY A 80 -27.81 -10.09 -19.39
N HIS A 81 -28.19 -9.92 -20.66
CA HIS A 81 -27.31 -9.41 -21.70
C HIS A 81 -27.21 -7.89 -21.60
N GLN A 82 -25.98 -7.39 -21.70
CA GLN A 82 -25.69 -5.98 -21.89
C GLN A 82 -24.76 -5.86 -23.08
N TRP A 83 -25.18 -5.13 -24.10
CA TRP A 83 -24.26 -4.76 -25.18
C TRP A 83 -23.61 -3.43 -24.79
N ARG A 84 -22.29 -3.33 -24.98
CA ARG A 84 -21.52 -2.11 -24.70
C ARG A 84 -20.72 -1.67 -25.91
N ASP A 85 -20.49 -0.37 -26.01
CA ASP A 85 -19.59 0.27 -26.99
C ASP A 85 -18.12 0.29 -26.52
N VAL A 86 -17.85 -0.41 -25.42
CA VAL A 86 -16.54 -0.56 -24.78
C VAL A 86 -16.26 -2.03 -24.47
N ALA A 87 -14.99 -2.37 -24.41
CA ALA A 87 -14.51 -3.65 -23.90
C ALA A 87 -13.77 -3.46 -22.57
N MET A 88 -13.74 -4.51 -21.75
CA MET A 88 -12.91 -4.57 -20.55
C MET A 88 -11.76 -5.54 -20.77
N LEU A 89 -10.56 -5.12 -20.34
CA LEU A 89 -9.39 -5.96 -20.20
C LEU A 89 -9.16 -6.23 -18.72
N SER A 90 -9.11 -7.51 -18.37
CA SER A 90 -9.26 -7.94 -16.98
C SER A 90 -8.06 -8.75 -16.50
N GLY A 91 -7.59 -8.45 -15.29
CA GLY A 91 -6.47 -9.11 -14.63
C GLY A 91 -5.11 -8.81 -15.25
N SER A 92 -4.08 -9.49 -14.74
CA SER A 92 -2.68 -9.23 -15.09
C SER A 92 -2.30 -9.62 -16.53
N ARG A 93 -3.10 -10.47 -17.16
CA ARG A 93 -2.91 -10.93 -18.56
C ARG A 93 -3.87 -10.24 -19.54
N MET A 94 -4.55 -9.18 -19.09
CA MET A 94 -5.44 -8.36 -19.91
C MET A 94 -6.47 -9.21 -20.66
N GLN A 95 -7.15 -10.09 -19.94
CA GLN A 95 -8.10 -11.01 -20.55
C GLN A 95 -9.24 -10.22 -21.22
N LEU A 96 -9.59 -10.61 -22.43
CA LEU A 96 -10.77 -10.12 -23.14
C LEU A 96 -11.72 -11.31 -23.33
N TYR A 97 -12.92 -11.22 -22.76
CA TYR A 97 -13.94 -12.27 -22.84
C TYR A 97 -13.45 -13.64 -22.34
N GLY A 98 -12.68 -13.64 -21.24
CA GLY A 98 -12.11 -14.84 -20.63
C GLY A 98 -10.87 -15.40 -21.34
N VAL A 99 -10.39 -14.74 -22.40
CA VAL A 99 -9.20 -15.16 -23.15
C VAL A 99 -8.03 -14.21 -22.83
N PRO A 100 -6.90 -14.71 -22.29
CA PRO A 100 -5.69 -13.91 -22.10
C PRO A 100 -5.16 -13.33 -23.41
N LEU A 101 -4.87 -12.03 -23.42
CA LEU A 101 -4.25 -11.36 -24.57
C LEU A 101 -2.74 -11.21 -24.43
N ASP A 102 -2.22 -11.20 -23.18
CA ASP A 102 -0.81 -10.94 -22.88
C ASP A 102 -0.31 -9.60 -23.45
N GLY A 103 -1.19 -8.61 -23.45
CA GLY A 103 -1.00 -7.29 -24.06
C GLY A 103 -2.27 -6.46 -23.95
N TRP A 104 -2.28 -5.24 -24.47
CA TRP A 104 -3.48 -4.39 -24.50
C TRP A 104 -3.82 -3.95 -25.92
N ILE A 105 -5.00 -3.37 -26.12
CA ILE A 105 -5.45 -2.91 -27.44
C ILE A 105 -5.17 -1.43 -27.60
N TYR A 106 -4.33 -1.06 -28.57
CA TYR A 106 -4.15 0.28 -29.10
C TYR A 106 -5.06 0.51 -30.30
N ILE A 107 -5.68 1.68 -30.39
CA ILE A 107 -6.53 2.08 -31.50
C ILE A 107 -5.88 3.26 -32.19
N ASP A 108 -5.43 3.07 -33.42
CA ASP A 108 -4.71 4.10 -34.14
C ASP A 108 -5.63 5.19 -34.70
N SER A 109 -5.02 6.22 -35.29
CA SER A 109 -5.75 7.36 -35.85
C SER A 109 -6.68 7.02 -37.01
N ALA A 110 -6.56 5.84 -37.63
CA ALA A 110 -7.49 5.34 -38.64
C ALA A 110 -8.62 4.49 -38.04
N GLY A 111 -8.60 4.24 -36.73
CA GLY A 111 -9.52 3.33 -36.05
C GLY A 111 -9.11 1.86 -36.13
N ASP A 112 -7.92 1.57 -36.66
CA ASP A 112 -7.43 0.20 -36.68
C ASP A 112 -6.95 -0.21 -35.29
N ARG A 113 -7.23 -1.45 -34.91
CA ARG A 113 -6.91 -1.98 -33.58
C ARG A 113 -5.68 -2.85 -33.65
N TRP A 114 -4.80 -2.66 -32.68
CA TRP A 114 -3.51 -3.33 -32.59
C TRP A 114 -3.34 -3.90 -31.18
N LEU A 115 -3.08 -5.20 -31.09
CA LEU A 115 -2.63 -5.82 -29.85
C LEU A 115 -1.17 -5.43 -29.62
N VAL A 116 -0.92 -4.74 -28.52
CA VAL A 116 0.39 -4.27 -28.10
C VAL A 116 1.04 -5.31 -27.20
N LYS A 117 2.23 -5.77 -27.57
CA LYS A 117 3.06 -6.67 -26.78
C LYS A 117 4.41 -6.01 -26.50
N THR A 118 4.87 -6.04 -25.25
CA THR A 118 6.09 -5.35 -24.81
C THR A 118 7.32 -6.26 -24.66
N GLY A 119 7.24 -7.48 -25.19
CA GLY A 119 8.35 -8.44 -25.19
C GLY A 119 8.90 -8.70 -23.78
N SER A 120 10.21 -8.48 -23.61
CA SER A 120 10.92 -8.72 -22.35
C SER A 120 10.53 -7.77 -21.23
N LEU A 121 9.99 -6.58 -21.52
CA LEU A 121 9.78 -5.52 -20.51
C LEU A 121 8.99 -6.04 -19.30
N THR A 122 7.90 -6.76 -19.54
CA THR A 122 6.96 -7.24 -18.50
C THR A 122 7.09 -8.72 -18.20
N THR A 123 8.04 -9.41 -18.84
CA THR A 123 8.20 -10.87 -18.74
C THR A 123 9.55 -11.28 -18.13
N ALA A 124 10.45 -10.32 -17.92
CA ALA A 124 11.75 -10.53 -17.30
C ALA A 124 12.13 -9.38 -16.36
N TYR A 125 13.07 -9.65 -15.47
CA TYR A 125 13.74 -8.60 -14.70
C TYR A 125 14.46 -7.63 -15.63
N GLN A 126 14.30 -6.35 -15.35
CA GLN A 126 14.94 -5.28 -16.09
C GLN A 126 16.09 -4.72 -15.27
N THR A 127 17.26 -4.61 -15.90
CA THR A 127 18.38 -3.85 -15.38
C THR A 127 18.28 -2.44 -15.94
N TRP A 128 18.11 -1.44 -15.08
CA TRP A 128 17.98 -0.04 -15.48
C TRP A 128 19.22 0.81 -15.18
N ALA A 129 20.30 0.22 -14.68
CA ALA A 129 21.58 0.91 -14.46
C ALA A 129 22.10 1.62 -15.73
N SER A 130 21.79 1.06 -16.90
CA SER A 130 22.22 1.55 -18.22
C SER A 130 21.07 2.10 -19.06
N GLY A 131 19.91 2.36 -18.44
CA GLY A 131 18.65 2.58 -19.16
C GLY A 131 17.96 1.28 -19.58
N LEU A 132 16.80 1.40 -20.22
CA LEU A 132 16.00 0.30 -20.75
C LEU A 132 16.10 0.23 -22.28
N LEU A 133 16.10 -0.99 -22.82
CA LEU A 133 16.01 -1.28 -24.25
C LEU A 133 15.17 -2.54 -24.45
N PHE A 134 14.08 -2.43 -25.19
CA PHE A 134 13.19 -3.55 -25.50
C PHE A 134 12.45 -3.34 -26.83
N SER A 135 11.66 -4.31 -27.24
CA SER A 135 10.80 -4.22 -28.42
C SER A 135 9.33 -4.12 -28.05
N VAL A 136 8.60 -3.31 -28.81
CA VAL A 136 7.14 -3.27 -28.80
C VAL A 136 6.63 -3.81 -30.12
N THR A 137 5.74 -4.79 -30.06
CA THR A 137 5.10 -5.37 -31.24
C THR A 137 3.64 -4.93 -31.28
N LEU A 138 3.22 -4.40 -32.43
CA LEU A 138 1.83 -4.11 -32.77
C LEU A 138 1.34 -5.19 -33.72
N GLU A 139 0.36 -5.98 -33.27
CA GLU A 139 -0.26 -7.05 -34.06
C GLU A 139 -1.70 -6.67 -34.38
N ARG A 140 -2.08 -6.66 -35.67
CA ARG A 140 -3.44 -6.32 -36.11
C ARG A 140 -4.45 -7.20 -35.40
N PHE A 141 -5.41 -6.58 -34.71
CA PHE A 141 -6.33 -7.27 -33.82
C PHE A 141 -7.78 -7.20 -34.29
N GLY A 142 -8.47 -8.35 -34.21
CA GLY A 142 -9.90 -8.49 -34.49
C GLY A 142 -10.29 -8.47 -35.97
N ASP A 143 -9.32 -8.65 -36.88
CA ASP A 143 -9.58 -8.83 -38.31
C ASP A 143 -9.70 -10.32 -38.63
N PHE A 144 -10.70 -10.69 -39.41
CA PHE A 144 -10.98 -12.09 -39.76
C PHE A 144 -10.55 -12.40 -41.20
N GLY A 145 -10.16 -13.65 -41.45
CA GLY A 145 -9.92 -14.17 -42.81
C GLY A 145 -8.58 -13.80 -43.44
N ARG A 146 -7.67 -13.16 -42.70
CA ARG A 146 -6.29 -12.90 -43.13
C ARG A 146 -5.30 -13.03 -41.97
N PRO A 147 -4.02 -13.36 -42.22
CA PRO A 147 -2.98 -13.26 -41.21
C PRO A 147 -2.90 -11.85 -40.62
N ALA A 148 -2.60 -11.75 -39.32
CA ALA A 148 -2.40 -10.47 -38.66
C ALA A 148 -1.16 -9.77 -39.25
N GLU A 149 -1.31 -8.48 -39.55
CA GLU A 149 -0.21 -7.59 -39.86
C GLU A 149 0.57 -7.28 -38.59
N ILE A 150 1.90 -7.32 -38.63
CA ILE A 150 2.76 -7.24 -37.45
C ILE A 150 3.88 -6.23 -37.70
N TYR A 151 4.03 -5.29 -36.77
CA TYR A 151 5.11 -4.30 -36.76
C TYR A 151 5.85 -4.34 -35.44
N THR A 152 7.17 -4.20 -35.47
CA THR A 152 8.02 -4.21 -34.28
C THR A 152 8.87 -2.96 -34.21
N TYR A 153 8.82 -2.30 -33.06
CA TYR A 153 9.49 -1.04 -32.76
C TYR A 153 10.52 -1.26 -31.67
N SER A 154 11.73 -0.72 -31.85
CA SER A 154 12.72 -0.69 -30.78
C SER A 154 12.51 0.55 -29.93
N VAL A 155 12.40 0.37 -28.61
CA VAL A 155 12.14 1.44 -27.65
C VAL A 155 13.28 1.47 -26.65
N SER A 156 13.82 2.66 -26.40
CA SER A 156 14.86 2.87 -25.41
C SER A 156 14.53 4.05 -24.49
N LEU A 157 15.04 3.97 -23.27
CA LEU A 157 14.99 5.05 -22.28
C LEU A 157 16.31 5.05 -21.51
N SER A 158 17.17 6.04 -21.77
CA SER A 158 18.52 6.08 -21.17
C SER A 158 18.52 6.36 -19.67
N ASP A 159 17.55 7.11 -19.17
CA ASP A 159 17.38 7.41 -17.74
C ASP A 159 15.97 7.03 -17.29
N VAL A 160 15.90 6.09 -16.36
CA VAL A 160 14.66 5.53 -15.81
C VAL A 160 14.20 6.31 -14.57
N GLY A 161 14.91 7.37 -14.18
CA GLY A 161 14.60 8.19 -13.02
C GLY A 161 14.81 7.46 -11.69
N GLN A 162 15.71 6.47 -11.68
CA GLN A 162 15.94 5.56 -10.55
C GLN A 162 17.25 5.85 -9.80
N ALA A 163 17.94 6.95 -10.09
CA ALA A 163 19.23 7.25 -9.47
C ALA A 163 19.12 7.83 -8.04
N THR A 164 18.01 8.48 -7.68
CA THR A 164 17.89 9.21 -6.41
C THR A 164 16.49 9.10 -5.82
N PRO A 165 16.35 8.82 -4.51
CA PRO A 165 17.41 8.35 -3.59
C PRO A 165 17.96 6.99 -4.01
N ASP A 166 19.16 6.60 -3.54
CA ASP A 166 19.56 5.20 -3.69
C ASP A 166 18.62 4.35 -2.84
N ALA A 167 17.92 3.42 -3.48
CA ALA A 167 17.06 2.48 -2.78
C ALA A 167 17.92 1.26 -2.49
N THR A 168 18.38 1.12 -1.26
CA THR A 168 19.07 -0.09 -0.80
C THR A 168 18.09 -0.95 -0.01
N PHE A 169 17.81 -2.16 -0.47
CA PHE A 169 17.07 -3.15 0.33
C PHE A 169 18.04 -4.19 0.85
N GLY A 170 18.15 -4.30 2.18
CA GLY A 170 19.13 -5.17 2.84
C GLY A 170 20.57 -4.88 2.40
N GLY A 171 20.92 -3.61 2.25
CA GLY A 171 22.26 -3.16 1.81
C GLY A 171 22.54 -3.30 0.31
N VAL A 172 21.57 -3.71 -0.51
CA VAL A 172 21.75 -3.89 -1.97
C VAL A 172 21.00 -2.80 -2.74
N SER A 173 21.75 -2.00 -3.50
CA SER A 173 21.18 -0.98 -4.39
C SER A 173 20.27 -1.61 -5.45
N GLN A 174 19.08 -1.02 -5.64
CA GLN A 174 18.11 -1.46 -6.65
C GLN A 174 18.44 -0.88 -8.02
N THR A 175 19.37 -1.52 -8.70
CA THR A 175 19.72 -1.24 -10.10
C THR A 175 18.97 -2.11 -11.10
N GLN A 176 18.16 -3.03 -10.59
CA GLN A 176 17.31 -3.94 -11.34
C GLN A 176 15.98 -4.12 -10.62
N GLY A 177 14.95 -4.59 -11.34
CA GLY A 177 13.64 -4.88 -10.77
C GLY A 177 12.64 -5.42 -11.78
N TRP A 178 11.40 -5.61 -11.32
CA TRP A 178 10.31 -6.06 -12.18
C TRP A 178 9.55 -4.86 -12.73
N VAL A 179 9.09 -4.94 -13.97
CA VAL A 179 8.24 -3.90 -14.57
C VAL A 179 6.89 -4.52 -14.86
N SER A 180 5.82 -3.95 -14.30
CA SER A 180 4.46 -4.44 -14.53
C SER A 180 3.61 -3.39 -15.22
N LEU A 181 2.86 -3.80 -16.24
CA LEU A 181 1.77 -2.98 -16.78
C LEU A 181 0.75 -2.73 -15.67
N TRP A 182 0.43 -1.46 -15.45
CA TRP A 182 -0.38 -1.04 -14.30
C TRP A 182 -1.70 -0.37 -14.70
N ALA A 183 -1.66 0.48 -15.72
CA ALA A 183 -2.84 1.16 -16.23
C ALA A 183 -2.72 1.41 -17.73
N VAL A 184 -3.85 1.39 -18.43
CA VAL A 184 -3.95 1.62 -19.88
C VAL A 184 -5.03 2.66 -20.12
N GLN A 185 -4.73 3.67 -20.96
CA GLN A 185 -5.71 4.67 -21.36
C GLN A 185 -6.79 4.05 -22.27
N PRO A 186 -8.00 4.65 -22.35
CA PRO A 186 -9.13 4.05 -23.07
C PRO A 186 -8.90 3.67 -24.54
N GLN A 187 -8.01 4.36 -25.27
CA GLN A 187 -7.68 4.02 -26.66
C GLN A 187 -6.35 3.25 -26.77
N GLY A 188 -5.75 2.88 -25.65
CA GLY A 188 -4.48 2.15 -25.56
C GLY A 188 -3.26 2.91 -26.07
N GLN A 189 -3.40 4.20 -26.36
CA GLN A 189 -2.34 5.07 -26.84
C GLN A 189 -1.29 5.37 -25.78
N ALA A 190 -1.62 5.17 -24.50
CA ALA A 190 -0.64 5.26 -23.43
C ALA A 190 -0.88 4.18 -22.36
N ALA A 191 0.22 3.65 -21.83
CA ALA A 191 0.23 2.65 -20.77
C ALA A 191 1.22 3.07 -19.68
N ALA A 192 0.79 3.03 -18.41
CA ALA A 192 1.63 3.28 -17.25
C ALA A 192 2.19 1.94 -16.75
N PHE A 193 3.49 1.93 -16.48
CA PHE A 193 4.21 0.79 -15.91
C PHE A 193 4.75 1.15 -14.54
N MET A 194 4.58 0.24 -13.59
CA MET A 194 5.15 0.33 -12.25
C MET A 194 6.49 -0.40 -12.22
N LEU A 195 7.50 0.26 -11.65
CA LEU A 195 8.80 -0.34 -11.34
C LEU A 195 8.75 -0.91 -9.92
N HIS A 196 9.02 -2.19 -9.79
CA HIS A 196 9.07 -2.91 -8.51
C HIS A 196 10.52 -3.16 -8.11
N PRO A 197 10.85 -3.17 -6.82
CA PRO A 197 12.15 -3.66 -6.37
C PRO A 197 12.33 -5.13 -6.78
N THR A 198 13.59 -5.56 -6.91
CA THR A 198 13.85 -6.99 -7.00
C THR A 198 13.36 -7.67 -5.72
N PRO A 199 12.53 -8.71 -5.81
CA PRO A 199 12.26 -9.53 -4.64
C PRO A 199 13.60 -10.09 -4.18
N ARG A 200 13.89 -9.95 -2.89
CA ARG A 200 15.13 -10.45 -2.28
C ARG A 200 15.18 -11.95 -2.52
N THR A 201 16.02 -12.40 -3.46
CA THR A 201 16.10 -13.79 -3.97
C THR A 201 16.68 -14.79 -2.97
N ALA A 202 16.69 -14.48 -1.68
CA ALA A 202 17.22 -15.36 -0.64
C ALA A 202 16.55 -15.08 0.70
N MET A 203 15.25 -15.37 0.81
CA MET A 203 14.82 -15.98 2.06
C MET A 203 14.94 -17.49 1.85
N ALA A 204 15.57 -18.18 2.81
CA ALA A 204 15.95 -19.59 2.70
C ALA A 204 14.83 -20.46 2.12
N PRO A 205 15.15 -21.54 1.38
CA PRO A 205 14.16 -22.51 0.91
C PRO A 205 13.21 -22.89 2.05
N GLY A 206 11.91 -22.61 1.91
CA GLY A 206 10.90 -22.85 2.96
C GLY A 206 10.47 -21.63 3.77
N SER A 207 11.11 -20.47 3.61
CA SER A 207 10.54 -19.22 4.10
C SER A 207 9.31 -18.88 3.24
N PRO A 208 8.11 -18.69 3.82
CA PRO A 208 6.96 -18.22 3.06
C PRO A 208 7.40 -16.88 2.48
N VAL A 209 7.58 -16.84 1.15
CA VAL A 209 7.99 -15.64 0.43
C VAL A 209 7.03 -14.53 0.85
N ILE A 210 7.49 -13.62 1.71
CA ILE A 210 6.72 -12.43 2.05
C ILE A 210 6.89 -11.51 0.85
N ASP A 211 6.09 -11.78 -0.18
CA ASP A 211 5.94 -11.05 -1.44
C ASP A 211 5.45 -9.61 -1.26
N ASN A 212 5.62 -9.02 -0.09
CA ASN A 212 5.09 -7.68 0.18
C ASN A 212 5.85 -6.59 -0.60
N HIS A 213 7.01 -6.91 -1.18
CA HIS A 213 7.82 -5.92 -1.92
C HIS A 213 7.22 -5.53 -3.27
N VAL A 214 6.38 -6.38 -3.90
CA VAL A 214 5.68 -6.03 -5.17
C VAL A 214 4.53 -5.04 -4.99
N HIS A 215 4.27 -4.55 -3.77
CA HIS A 215 3.27 -3.51 -3.53
C HIS A 215 3.84 -2.09 -3.63
N TYR A 216 5.17 -1.93 -3.54
CA TYR A 216 5.85 -0.64 -3.44
C TYR A 216 6.44 -0.23 -4.78
N ALA A 217 5.98 0.90 -5.29
CA ALA A 217 6.50 1.46 -6.53
C ALA A 217 7.84 2.15 -6.25
N LEU A 218 8.88 1.79 -7.01
CA LEU A 218 10.13 2.55 -7.08
C LEU A 218 10.05 3.71 -8.06
N GLY A 219 9.09 3.69 -8.97
CA GLY A 219 8.94 4.67 -10.03
C GLY A 219 7.87 4.25 -11.03
N TRP A 220 7.60 5.17 -11.95
CA TRP A 220 6.55 5.00 -12.94
C TRP A 220 7.03 5.42 -14.31
N LEU A 221 6.75 4.61 -15.31
CA LEU A 221 7.04 4.88 -16.72
C LEU A 221 5.74 4.99 -17.52
N GLU A 222 5.77 5.77 -18.59
CA GLU A 222 4.71 5.78 -19.60
C GLU A 222 5.28 5.30 -20.93
N LEU A 223 4.62 4.30 -21.53
CA LEU A 223 4.76 4.00 -22.95
C LEU A 223 3.64 4.72 -23.70
N SER A 224 4.01 5.56 -24.67
CA SER A 224 3.11 6.29 -25.55
C SER A 224 3.25 5.81 -26.99
N ILE A 225 2.11 5.62 -27.67
CA ILE A 225 1.98 5.12 -29.04
C ILE A 225 1.08 6.11 -29.80
N THR A 226 1.55 6.57 -30.96
CA THR A 226 0.77 7.46 -31.84
C THR A 226 0.97 7.09 -33.31
N GLY A 227 0.02 7.45 -34.17
CA GLY A 227 0.08 7.17 -35.61
C GLY A 227 -0.40 5.76 -36.00
N LEU A 228 -0.36 5.48 -37.31
CA LEU A 228 -0.86 4.24 -37.91
C LEU A 228 0.02 3.05 -37.54
N GLY A 229 -0.54 1.85 -37.40
CA GLY A 229 0.22 0.70 -36.88
C GLY A 229 1.57 0.39 -37.54
N GLY A 230 1.75 0.63 -38.85
CA GLY A 230 3.03 0.45 -39.56
C GLY A 230 3.94 1.68 -39.62
N ALA A 231 3.42 2.84 -39.22
CA ALA A 231 4.12 4.11 -39.15
C ALA A 231 3.98 4.74 -37.76
N ALA A 232 3.85 3.91 -36.72
CA ALA A 232 3.58 4.37 -35.38
C ALA A 232 4.87 4.95 -34.77
N SER A 233 4.72 6.00 -33.97
CA SER A 233 5.76 6.45 -33.07
C SER A 233 5.52 5.83 -31.70
N VAL A 234 6.51 5.11 -31.19
CA VAL A 234 6.48 4.46 -29.88
C VAL A 234 7.60 5.04 -29.02
N SER A 235 7.25 5.60 -27.86
CA SER A 235 8.21 6.23 -26.95
C SER A 235 7.96 5.82 -25.50
N LEU A 236 9.03 5.70 -24.72
CA LEU A 236 8.96 5.50 -23.28
C LEU A 236 9.47 6.75 -22.55
N SER A 237 8.80 7.14 -21.47
CA SER A 237 9.20 8.28 -20.63
C SER A 237 9.02 7.98 -19.14
N VAL A 238 9.64 8.80 -18.29
CA VAL A 238 9.46 8.71 -16.83
C VAL A 238 8.24 9.53 -16.42
N LEU A 239 7.21 8.89 -15.88
CA LEU A 239 6.07 9.56 -15.25
C LEU A 239 6.42 10.07 -13.86
N ARG A 240 7.11 9.21 -13.09
CA ARG A 240 7.59 9.53 -11.74
C ARG A 240 8.95 8.90 -11.51
N THR A 241 9.88 9.74 -11.09
CA THR A 241 11.18 9.29 -10.60
C THR A 241 11.01 8.61 -9.24
N ARG A 242 12.08 7.97 -8.78
CA ARG A 242 12.14 7.38 -7.46
C ARG A 242 11.98 8.40 -6.35
N ALA A 243 12.63 9.55 -6.44
CA ALA A 243 12.47 10.64 -5.47
C ALA A 243 11.02 11.16 -5.37
N GLN A 244 10.27 11.10 -6.47
CA GLN A 244 8.86 11.51 -6.48
C GLN A 244 7.93 10.42 -5.93
N THR A 245 8.30 9.14 -6.10
CA THR A 245 7.47 7.99 -5.73
C THR A 245 7.69 7.58 -4.27
N ILE A 246 8.95 7.51 -3.86
CA ILE A 246 9.36 7.22 -2.49
C ILE A 246 9.53 8.57 -1.79
N ILE A 247 8.65 8.87 -0.83
CA ILE A 247 8.90 9.97 0.09
C ILE A 247 10.10 9.53 0.93
N ALA A 248 11.29 10.04 0.61
CA ALA A 248 12.45 9.89 1.47
C ALA A 248 12.17 10.68 2.75
N THR A 249 11.64 10.02 3.79
CA THR A 249 11.94 10.48 5.14
C THR A 249 13.43 10.30 5.32
N GLY A 250 14.14 11.34 5.76
CA GLY A 250 15.59 11.34 5.94
C GLY A 250 16.14 10.34 6.97
N ASP A 251 15.31 9.40 7.41
CA ASP A 251 15.69 8.29 8.26
C ASP A 251 16.01 7.11 7.34
N ALA A 252 17.26 6.64 7.39
CA ALA A 252 17.69 5.44 6.69
C ALA A 252 16.66 4.34 6.89
N TRP A 253 16.31 3.63 5.81
CA TRP A 253 15.50 2.42 5.89
C TRP A 253 16.28 1.41 6.73
N ASP A 254 16.04 1.40 8.03
CA ASP A 254 16.78 0.54 8.93
C ASP A 254 16.33 -0.90 8.68
N THR A 255 17.24 -1.67 8.07
CA THR A 255 16.99 -3.03 7.56
C THR A 255 17.20 -4.10 8.63
N ASP A 256 17.53 -3.71 9.85
CA ASP A 256 17.84 -4.64 10.93
C ASP A 256 16.56 -5.09 11.64
N GLY A 257 15.86 -6.05 11.03
CA GLY A 257 14.90 -6.91 11.74
C GLY A 257 13.44 -6.84 11.27
N LEU A 258 13.17 -7.14 10.01
CA LEU A 258 11.81 -7.39 9.52
C LEU A 258 11.30 -8.78 9.95
N THR A 259 10.56 -8.85 11.05
CA THR A 259 9.50 -9.87 11.20
C THR A 259 8.09 -9.30 11.23
N ASP A 260 7.85 -8.00 11.43
CA ASP A 260 6.56 -7.36 11.13
C ASP A 260 6.68 -5.83 11.29
N GLY A 261 6.37 -5.08 10.23
CA GLY A 261 6.17 -3.62 10.28
C GLY A 261 7.44 -2.76 10.17
N LEU A 262 7.35 -1.69 9.38
CA LEU A 262 8.29 -0.57 9.31
C LEU A 262 8.67 -0.11 10.73
N GLN A 263 9.90 -0.39 11.17
CA GLN A 263 10.42 0.11 12.45
C GLN A 263 11.11 1.46 12.31
N TYR A 264 11.14 2.16 13.44
CA TYR A 264 11.30 3.58 13.63
C TYR A 264 12.79 3.97 13.74
N GLY A 265 13.21 5.02 13.05
CA GLY A 265 14.42 5.74 13.42
C GLY A 265 14.20 6.46 14.76
N VAL A 266 14.98 6.12 15.79
CA VAL A 266 14.95 6.82 17.08
C VAL A 266 16.04 7.88 17.06
N VAL A 267 15.66 9.16 17.10
CA VAL A 267 16.60 10.25 17.39
C VAL A 267 16.54 10.53 18.89
N GLU A 268 17.57 10.11 19.63
CA GLU A 268 17.70 10.48 21.05
C GLU A 268 18.20 11.92 21.18
N VAL A 269 17.37 12.82 21.71
CA VAL A 269 17.77 14.19 22.05
C VAL A 269 17.82 14.33 23.57
N TYR A 270 19.02 14.31 24.14
CA TYR A 270 19.21 14.58 25.57
C TYR A 270 19.13 16.08 25.83
N TRP A 271 18.07 16.55 26.49
CA TRP A 271 17.96 17.92 26.99
C TRP A 271 18.23 17.97 28.49
N ASN A 272 19.45 18.32 28.90
CA ASN A 272 19.75 18.69 30.28
C ASN A 272 19.45 20.18 30.43
N GLY A 273 18.42 20.54 31.20
CA GLY A 273 17.96 21.91 31.42
C GLY A 273 18.90 22.83 32.22
N GLY A 274 20.20 22.85 31.89
CA GLY A 274 21.17 23.82 32.39
C GLY A 274 21.66 24.70 31.25
N THR A 275 21.59 26.03 31.42
CA THR A 275 22.29 26.97 30.54
C THR A 275 23.78 26.60 30.52
N SER A 276 24.35 26.47 29.32
CA SER A 276 25.76 26.18 28.98
C SER A 276 26.30 24.75 29.20
N SER A 277 25.88 23.81 28.36
CA SER A 277 26.78 22.81 27.73
C SER A 277 25.97 21.87 26.82
N MET A 278 26.13 22.00 25.50
CA MET A 278 25.72 20.96 24.56
C MET A 278 26.61 19.73 24.77
N ALA A 279 26.04 18.62 25.21
CA ALA A 279 26.73 17.33 25.19
C ALA A 279 26.64 16.75 23.77
N TYR A 280 27.78 16.63 23.09
CA TYR A 280 27.91 15.81 21.89
C TYR A 280 27.79 14.33 22.29
N ILE A 281 27.03 13.55 21.54
CA ILE A 281 27.02 12.08 21.67
C ILE A 281 28.30 11.57 20.98
N GLU A 282 29.16 10.93 21.77
CA GLU A 282 30.36 10.25 21.29
C GLU A 282 29.98 9.10 20.34
N ASN A 283 30.64 9.07 19.18
CA ASN A 283 30.61 7.93 18.27
C ASN A 283 31.35 6.76 18.96
N PRO A 284 30.83 5.51 19.00
CA PRO A 284 31.47 4.39 19.70
C PRO A 284 32.80 3.90 19.09
N GLY A 285 33.46 4.70 18.24
CA GLY A 285 34.63 4.32 17.46
C GLY A 285 35.90 5.12 17.72
N ASP A 286 35.90 6.14 18.59
CA ASP A 286 37.10 6.96 18.84
C ASP A 286 37.83 6.50 20.13
N PRO A 287 39.06 5.96 20.04
CA PRO A 287 39.74 5.33 21.19
C PRO A 287 40.51 6.29 22.11
N TYR A 288 40.35 7.62 22.02
CA TYR A 288 41.05 8.54 22.93
C TYR A 288 40.20 9.75 23.35
N PRO A 289 40.02 10.01 24.66
CA PRO A 289 39.55 11.31 25.11
C PRO A 289 40.64 12.37 24.84
N PRO A 290 40.27 13.63 24.52
CA PRO A 290 41.25 14.69 24.32
C PRO A 290 42.04 14.94 25.62
N PRO A 291 43.38 15.12 25.53
CA PRO A 291 44.22 15.37 26.68
C PRO A 291 43.92 16.77 27.24
N GLY A 292 43.35 16.86 28.44
CA GLY A 292 43.21 18.16 29.11
C GLY A 292 42.22 18.29 30.28
N VAL A 293 41.38 17.29 30.58
CA VAL A 293 40.40 17.41 31.67
C VAL A 293 40.95 16.75 32.95
N THR A 294 41.63 17.54 33.77
CA THR A 294 42.00 17.20 35.15
C THR A 294 41.09 17.94 36.12
N GLU A 295 39.91 17.40 36.43
CA GLU A 295 39.19 17.77 37.65
C GLU A 295 38.63 16.53 38.36
N PRO A 296 38.63 16.53 39.72
CA PRO A 296 38.22 15.39 40.52
C PRO A 296 36.69 15.22 40.50
N TYR A 297 36.22 14.21 39.78
CA TYR A 297 34.82 13.82 39.70
C TYR A 297 34.40 13.02 40.96
N TYR A 298 34.18 13.71 42.09
CA TYR A 298 33.49 13.12 43.24
C TYR A 298 32.55 14.14 43.89
N GLY A 299 31.39 14.29 43.27
CA GLY A 299 30.21 14.93 43.85
C GLY A 299 28.98 14.40 43.13
N PHE A 300 28.31 13.40 43.70
CA PHE A 300 26.99 12.94 43.23
C PHE A 300 25.95 14.02 43.56
N SER A 301 25.97 15.14 42.83
CA SER A 301 24.82 16.05 42.76
C SER A 301 23.95 15.57 41.61
N VAL A 302 22.94 14.78 41.94
CA VAL A 302 22.07 14.15 40.95
C VAL A 302 20.86 15.06 40.76
N HIS A 303 20.95 15.95 39.77
CA HIS A 303 19.81 16.76 39.35
C HIS A 303 18.72 15.88 38.73
N PRO A 304 17.42 16.19 38.92
CA PRO A 304 16.33 15.54 38.21
C PRO A 304 16.57 15.69 36.70
N ARG A 305 16.70 14.56 35.99
CA ARG A 305 16.85 14.53 34.53
C ARG A 305 15.52 14.19 33.90
N THR A 306 14.91 15.14 33.20
CA THR A 306 13.83 14.82 32.25
C THR A 306 14.46 14.17 31.03
N HIS A 307 14.07 12.95 30.71
CA HIS A 307 14.45 12.32 29.45
C HIS A 307 13.33 12.54 28.44
N ASN A 308 13.63 13.30 27.40
CA ASN A 308 12.75 13.48 26.26
C ASN A 308 13.27 12.63 25.11
N ARG A 309 12.51 11.63 24.67
CA ARG A 309 12.77 10.92 23.40
C ARG A 309 11.75 11.41 22.37
N SER A 310 12.25 12.01 21.29
CA SER A 310 11.47 12.36 20.11
C SER A 310 11.80 11.34 19.01
N ALA A 311 10.86 10.47 18.66
CA ALA A 311 11.01 9.75 17.39
C ALA A 311 10.61 10.73 16.28
N SER A 312 11.52 11.00 15.34
CA SER A 312 11.21 11.75 14.11
C SER A 312 9.98 11.11 13.44
N GLY A 313 9.08 11.94 12.93
CA GLY A 313 7.82 11.45 12.40
C GLY A 313 8.06 10.51 11.22
N SER A 314 7.65 9.24 11.31
CA SER A 314 7.75 8.32 10.18
C SER A 314 6.64 8.65 9.19
N ARG A 315 7.01 8.88 7.93
CA ARG A 315 6.08 9.10 6.82
C ARG A 315 6.18 7.91 5.89
N SER A 316 5.03 7.38 5.52
CA SER A 316 4.90 6.30 4.56
C SER A 316 3.86 6.69 3.53
N SER A 317 4.02 6.22 2.29
CA SER A 317 3.02 6.47 1.26
C SER A 317 2.92 5.34 0.25
N ILE A 318 1.71 5.10 -0.23
CA ILE A 318 1.43 4.30 -1.42
C ILE A 318 1.03 5.26 -2.54
N VAL A 319 1.77 5.23 -3.64
CA VAL A 319 1.43 5.95 -4.87
C VAL A 319 0.86 4.96 -5.89
N SER A 320 -0.20 5.35 -6.59
CA SER A 320 -0.76 4.64 -7.73
C SER A 320 -1.03 5.60 -8.87
N ILE A 321 -0.72 5.18 -10.09
CA ILE A 321 -1.11 5.89 -11.32
C ILE A 321 -2.31 5.18 -11.92
N MET A 322 -3.39 5.91 -12.16
CA MET A 322 -4.64 5.34 -12.66
C MET A 322 -5.04 6.03 -13.97
N ALA A 323 -5.59 5.29 -14.93
CA ALA A 323 -6.13 5.89 -16.15
C ALA A 323 -7.50 6.50 -15.89
N LYS A 324 -7.72 7.74 -16.34
CA LYS A 324 -9.05 8.36 -16.31
C LYS A 324 -9.91 7.82 -17.47
N PRO A 325 -11.24 7.66 -17.28
CA PRO A 325 -12.14 7.24 -18.37
C PRO A 325 -12.12 8.16 -19.61
N GLY A 326 -11.78 9.44 -19.41
CA GLY A 326 -11.62 10.43 -20.50
C GLY A 326 -10.22 10.51 -21.11
N GLY A 327 -9.27 9.69 -20.66
CA GLY A 327 -7.85 9.78 -21.02
C GLY A 327 -7.02 10.59 -20.03
N GLY A 328 -5.70 10.44 -20.11
CA GLY A 328 -4.76 10.97 -19.13
C GLY A 328 -4.65 10.12 -17.86
N TRP A 329 -3.84 10.60 -16.92
CA TRP A 329 -3.55 9.93 -15.65
C TRP A 329 -4.15 10.68 -14.47
N SER A 330 -4.59 9.92 -13.46
CA SER A 330 -4.75 10.40 -12.09
C SER A 330 -3.61 9.84 -11.25
N GLU A 331 -3.00 10.69 -10.42
CA GLU A 331 -2.17 10.22 -9.32
C GLU A 331 -3.05 10.04 -8.08
N CYS A 332 -3.03 8.86 -7.49
CA CYS A 332 -3.65 8.59 -6.20
C CYS A 332 -2.55 8.27 -5.19
N LYS A 333 -2.48 9.06 -4.11
CA LYS A 333 -1.43 8.94 -3.10
C LYS A 333 -2.03 8.87 -1.71
N LEU A 334 -1.92 7.70 -1.09
CA LEU A 334 -2.21 7.47 0.31
C LEU A 334 -0.94 7.76 1.10
N SER A 335 -1.00 8.69 2.03
CA SER A 335 0.11 9.10 2.90
C SER A 335 -0.27 8.82 4.35
N MET A 336 0.70 8.43 5.17
CA MET A 336 0.54 8.27 6.60
C MET A 336 1.77 8.82 7.30
N GLU A 337 1.55 9.73 8.24
CA GLU A 337 2.54 10.31 9.13
C GLU A 337 2.26 9.87 10.56
N ARG A 338 3.29 9.40 11.26
CA ARG A 338 3.21 8.97 12.66
C ARG A 338 4.27 9.73 13.44
N SER A 339 3.91 10.33 14.55
CA SER A 339 4.86 10.95 15.48
C SER A 339 4.68 10.41 16.88
N ARG A 340 5.78 10.32 17.62
CA ARG A 340 5.78 9.80 18.99
C ARG A 340 6.72 10.62 19.86
N TRP A 341 6.20 10.96 21.03
CA TRP A 341 6.89 11.69 22.08
C TRP A 341 6.80 10.89 23.38
N LEU A 342 7.93 10.70 24.03
CA LEU A 342 8.01 10.09 25.35
C LEU A 342 8.72 11.07 26.28
N GLU A 343 8.04 11.42 27.37
CA GLU A 343 8.56 12.24 28.46
C GLU A 343 8.61 11.39 29.73
N MET A 344 9.79 11.35 30.36
CA MET A 344 9.99 10.62 31.60
C MET A 344 10.50 11.58 32.67
N THR A 345 9.74 11.71 33.76
CA THR A 345 10.21 12.41 34.95
C THR A 345 11.10 11.48 35.75
N ALA A 346 12.32 11.91 36.08
CA ALA A 346 13.20 11.13 36.95
C ALA A 346 12.55 10.90 38.34
N PRO A 347 12.81 9.76 38.98
CA PRO A 347 12.38 9.55 40.36
C PRO A 347 13.00 10.59 41.29
N VAL A 348 12.22 11.05 42.28
CA VAL A 348 12.72 11.91 43.37
C VAL A 348 13.72 11.10 44.18
N LEU A 349 15.00 11.51 44.19
CA LEU A 349 16.04 10.81 44.94
C LEU A 349 15.84 10.96 46.46
N LEU A 350 15.80 9.80 47.12
CA LEU A 350 15.62 9.56 48.55
C LEU A 350 16.86 9.98 49.37
N SER A 351 17.20 11.27 49.45
CA SER A 351 18.21 11.73 50.43
C SER A 351 17.62 12.05 51.81
N SER A 352 16.29 12.05 51.96
CA SER A 352 15.61 12.19 53.26
C SER A 352 14.27 11.46 53.22
N PHE A 353 14.20 10.25 53.78
CA PHE A 353 13.05 9.33 53.74
C PHE A 353 11.67 10.00 53.84
N PRO A 354 10.94 10.19 52.73
CA PRO A 354 9.49 10.25 52.74
C PRO A 354 8.94 8.82 52.75
N THR A 355 7.72 8.65 53.23
CA THR A 355 7.04 7.35 53.37
C THR A 355 6.67 6.70 52.02
N VAL A 356 6.74 7.45 50.91
CA VAL A 356 6.36 7.05 49.54
C VAL A 356 7.25 7.81 48.53
N ALA A 357 7.78 7.12 47.50
CA ALA A 357 8.40 7.75 46.34
C ALA A 357 7.48 7.69 45.12
N GLU A 358 7.38 8.76 44.34
CA GLU A 358 6.53 8.84 43.15
C GLU A 358 7.36 9.08 41.89
N ARG A 359 7.03 8.36 40.81
CA ARG A 359 7.60 8.53 39.47
C ARG A 359 6.46 8.70 38.48
N SER A 360 6.50 9.76 37.67
CA SER A 360 5.55 9.95 36.57
C SER A 360 6.21 9.73 35.21
N ARG A 361 5.48 9.09 34.30
CA ARG A 361 5.85 8.91 32.89
C ARG A 361 4.70 9.43 32.04
N SER A 362 4.98 10.13 30.95
CA SER A 362 3.98 10.53 29.95
C SER A 362 4.46 10.17 28.55
N ALA A 363 3.53 9.71 27.71
CA ALA A 363 3.79 9.46 26.31
C ALA A 363 2.67 10.10 25.50
N THR A 364 3.00 10.76 24.40
CA THR A 364 2.03 11.15 23.39
C THR A 364 2.40 10.54 22.04
N ALA A 365 1.40 10.17 21.28
CA ALA A 365 1.55 9.70 19.93
C ALA A 365 0.50 10.38 19.07
N SER A 366 0.81 10.66 17.82
CA SER A 366 -0.17 11.08 16.85
C SER A 366 0.06 10.38 15.53
N VAL A 367 -1.03 10.19 14.82
CA VAL A 367 -1.03 9.61 13.50
C VAL A 367 -1.98 10.41 12.64
N SER A 368 -1.57 10.71 11.42
CA SER A 368 -2.42 11.28 10.39
C SER A 368 -2.25 10.47 9.13
N ALA A 369 -3.35 10.02 8.56
CA ALA A 369 -3.40 9.44 7.24
C ALA A 369 -4.19 10.40 6.34
N SER A 370 -3.69 10.63 5.13
CA SER A 370 -4.39 11.42 4.15
C SER A 370 -4.28 10.78 2.79
N LEU A 371 -5.23 11.10 1.94
CA LEU A 371 -5.33 10.56 0.62
C LEU A 371 -5.62 11.67 -0.35
N THR A 372 -4.78 11.74 -1.37
CA THR A 372 -4.87 12.76 -2.40
C THR A 372 -5.11 12.10 -3.76
N VAL A 373 -5.98 12.72 -4.56
CA VAL A 373 -6.16 12.41 -5.97
C VAL A 373 -5.78 13.66 -6.75
N ASP A 374 -4.77 13.58 -7.61
CA ASP A 374 -4.20 14.70 -8.34
C ASP A 374 -3.80 15.87 -7.43
N GLY A 375 -3.27 15.55 -6.24
CA GLY A 375 -2.87 16.52 -5.23
C GLY A 375 -4.03 17.14 -4.44
N VAL A 376 -5.28 16.84 -4.79
CA VAL A 376 -6.46 17.25 -4.03
C VAL A 376 -6.73 16.23 -2.93
N GLU A 377 -6.73 16.66 -1.68
CA GLU A 377 -7.13 15.80 -0.55
C GLU A 377 -8.60 15.41 -0.68
N VAL A 378 -8.85 14.10 -0.86
CA VAL A 378 -10.21 13.54 -0.93
C VAL A 378 -10.64 12.91 0.39
N TRP A 379 -9.67 12.64 1.26
CA TRP A 379 -9.90 12.08 2.58
C TRP A 379 -8.68 12.34 3.47
N SER A 380 -8.93 12.61 4.74
CA SER A 380 -7.91 12.65 5.78
C SER A 380 -8.51 12.16 7.09
N GLU A 381 -7.70 11.49 7.89
CA GLU A 381 -8.04 11.10 9.24
C GLU A 381 -6.81 11.27 10.12
N SER A 382 -7.01 11.88 11.28
CA SER A 382 -5.96 12.02 12.28
C SER A 382 -6.44 11.52 13.63
N GLY A 383 -5.48 11.14 14.44
CA GLY A 383 -5.69 10.91 15.85
C GLY A 383 -4.44 11.13 16.67
N SER A 384 -4.66 11.22 17.96
CA SER A 384 -3.63 11.38 18.97
C SER A 384 -3.99 10.54 20.17
N ALA A 385 -2.99 9.98 20.81
CA ALA A 385 -3.11 9.35 22.10
C ALA A 385 -2.12 9.97 23.07
N SER A 386 -2.52 10.02 24.32
CA SER A 386 -1.72 10.38 25.47
C SER A 386 -1.87 9.29 26.51
N MET A 387 -0.78 8.95 27.17
CA MET A 387 -0.76 8.05 28.31
C MET A 387 0.10 8.67 29.38
N SER A 388 -0.37 8.67 30.61
CA SER A 388 0.41 9.01 31.79
C SER A 388 0.37 7.87 32.79
N ALA A 389 1.50 7.52 33.37
CA ALA A 389 1.56 6.54 34.44
C ALA A 389 2.26 7.16 35.65
N THR A 390 1.64 7.00 36.81
CA THR A 390 2.21 7.35 38.11
C THR A 390 2.51 6.08 38.87
N GLU A 391 3.78 5.82 39.15
CA GLU A 391 4.25 4.71 39.96
C GLU A 391 4.53 5.22 41.37
N GLN A 392 3.86 4.64 42.37
CA GLN A 392 4.10 4.92 43.79
C GLN A 392 4.78 3.73 44.45
N TRP A 393 5.91 4.00 45.11
CA TRP A 393 6.76 3.01 45.77
C TRP A 393 6.68 3.19 47.28
N GLY A 394 6.11 2.20 47.97
CA GLY A 394 6.14 2.11 49.41
C GLY A 394 7.49 1.58 49.95
N LEU A 395 7.78 1.85 51.22
CA LEU A 395 9.01 1.37 51.90
C LEU A 395 9.09 -0.17 52.06
N SER A 396 7.98 -0.87 51.85
CA SER A 396 7.94 -2.33 51.82
C SER A 396 7.81 -2.79 50.36
N PRO A 397 8.61 -3.79 49.92
CA PRO A 397 8.54 -4.34 48.56
C PRO A 397 7.18 -4.96 48.19
N ALA A 398 6.22 -4.97 49.13
CA ALA A 398 4.86 -5.47 48.96
C ALA A 398 3.82 -4.39 48.57
N PHE A 399 4.16 -3.09 48.54
CA PHE A 399 3.19 -2.01 48.25
C PHE A 399 3.69 -1.09 47.15
N ASN A 400 3.69 -1.60 45.93
CA ASN A 400 3.86 -0.77 44.75
C ASN A 400 2.51 -0.68 44.07
N THR A 401 2.03 0.55 43.93
CA THR A 401 0.81 0.86 43.19
C THR A 401 1.22 1.56 41.92
N VAL A 402 0.77 1.07 40.77
CA VAL A 402 0.93 1.77 39.51
C VAL A 402 -0.45 2.19 39.05
N THR A 403 -0.66 3.50 38.97
CA THR A 403 -1.86 4.07 38.36
C THR A 403 -1.49 4.57 36.97
N ALA A 404 -1.98 3.89 35.95
CA ALA A 404 -1.92 4.35 34.58
C ALA A 404 -3.24 5.04 34.23
N SER A 405 -3.16 6.15 33.51
CA SER A 405 -4.27 6.80 32.84
C SER A 405 -3.91 7.05 31.38
N TRP A 406 -4.90 6.95 30.51
CA TRP A 406 -4.71 7.20 29.09
C TRP A 406 -5.93 7.92 28.53
N SER A 407 -5.70 8.71 27.50
CA SER A 407 -6.76 9.35 26.73
C SER A 407 -6.31 9.60 25.31
N GLY A 408 -7.22 9.60 24.37
CA GLY A 408 -6.90 9.93 23.00
C GLY A 408 -8.14 10.07 22.15
N SER A 409 -7.91 10.30 20.87
CA SER A 409 -8.96 10.34 19.86
C SER A 409 -8.41 9.90 18.52
N PHE A 410 -9.20 9.22 17.71
CA PHE A 410 -8.90 8.94 16.31
C PHE A 410 -10.20 8.98 15.50
N GLY A 411 -10.20 9.67 14.36
CA GLY A 411 -11.39 9.71 13.51
C GLY A 411 -12.61 10.38 14.14
N GLY A 412 -12.41 11.30 15.07
CA GLY A 412 -13.49 11.95 15.82
C GLY A 412 -14.05 11.11 16.97
N VAL A 413 -13.58 9.87 17.18
CA VAL A 413 -13.94 9.08 18.36
C VAL A 413 -12.91 9.31 19.45
N SER A 414 -13.37 9.69 20.65
CA SER A 414 -12.52 9.88 21.83
C SER A 414 -12.57 8.66 22.72
N PHE A 415 -11.46 8.39 23.41
CA PHE A 415 -11.34 7.31 24.36
C PHE A 415 -10.53 7.75 25.57
N SER A 416 -10.81 7.17 26.74
CA SER A 416 -10.04 7.38 27.95
C SER A 416 -10.25 6.24 28.94
N GLY A 417 -9.22 5.94 29.72
CA GLY A 417 -9.30 4.95 30.78
C GLY A 417 -8.26 5.19 31.85
N SER A 418 -8.42 4.48 32.97
CA SER A 418 -7.41 4.41 34.01
C SER A 418 -7.46 3.03 34.65
N GLU A 419 -6.28 2.50 34.96
CA GLU A 419 -6.10 1.23 35.65
C GLU A 419 -5.14 1.46 36.82
N THR A 420 -5.46 0.86 37.96
CA THR A 420 -4.58 0.83 39.12
C THR A 420 -4.24 -0.61 39.43
N ILE A 421 -2.95 -0.95 39.35
CA ILE A 421 -2.43 -2.27 39.68
C ILE A 421 -1.89 -2.21 41.11
N ASP A 422 -2.48 -3.00 42.01
CA ASP A 422 -2.07 -3.10 43.42
C ASP A 422 -2.31 -4.52 43.97
N PRO A 423 -1.29 -5.21 44.53
CA PRO A 423 0.13 -4.86 44.50
C PRO A 423 0.79 -5.27 43.18
N VAL A 424 1.72 -4.47 42.68
CA VAL A 424 2.53 -4.85 41.51
C VAL A 424 3.48 -6.00 41.91
N PRO A 425 3.46 -7.15 41.21
CA PRO A 425 4.39 -8.24 41.49
C PRO A 425 5.85 -7.78 41.37
N PRO A 426 6.76 -8.19 42.27
CA PRO A 426 8.19 -7.82 42.20
C PRO A 426 8.88 -8.17 40.87
N SER A 427 8.32 -9.11 40.10
CA SER A 427 8.80 -9.48 38.76
C SER A 427 8.60 -8.39 37.70
N MET A 428 7.63 -7.49 37.87
CA MET A 428 7.38 -6.39 36.91
C MET A 428 8.31 -5.18 37.13
N LEU A 429 8.96 -5.09 38.30
CA LEU A 429 9.72 -3.91 38.73
C LEU A 429 11.24 -4.02 38.48
N ARG A 430 11.72 -5.15 37.94
CA ARG A 430 13.14 -5.53 37.99
C ARG A 430 13.99 -5.27 36.74
N ASP A 431 13.46 -4.65 35.69
CA ASP A 431 14.18 -4.59 34.41
C ASP A 431 14.17 -3.17 33.80
N ASP A 432 14.94 -2.27 34.42
CA ASP A 432 14.92 -0.82 34.11
C ASP A 432 16.10 -0.35 33.21
N SER A 433 16.96 -1.23 32.66
CA SER A 433 18.06 -0.72 31.79
C SER A 433 18.75 -1.65 30.78
N ALA A 434 18.41 -2.94 30.60
CA ALA A 434 19.25 -3.81 29.76
C ALA A 434 18.53 -4.96 29.03
N ARG A 435 17.47 -4.68 28.25
CA ARG A 435 16.96 -5.61 27.21
C ARG A 435 15.83 -5.02 26.34
N LEU A 436 16.19 -4.05 25.49
CA LEU A 436 15.29 -3.61 24.42
C LEU A 436 15.38 -4.46 23.14
N ASP A 437 16.36 -5.39 22.99
CA ASP A 437 16.48 -6.19 21.74
C ASP A 437 16.80 -7.70 21.87
N ALA A 438 16.72 -8.35 23.04
CA ALA A 438 16.87 -9.81 23.07
C ALA A 438 16.22 -10.52 24.27
N PHE A 439 15.16 -11.28 24.02
CA PHE A 439 14.77 -12.41 24.87
C PHE A 439 14.51 -13.67 24.02
N PRO A 440 15.00 -14.85 24.44
CA PRO A 440 14.56 -16.14 23.90
C PRO A 440 13.15 -16.48 24.39
N GLN A 441 12.34 -17.05 23.51
CA GLN A 441 10.97 -17.49 23.79
C GLN A 441 10.91 -18.48 24.97
N PRO A 442 10.03 -18.26 25.97
CA PRO A 442 9.59 -19.31 26.87
C PRO A 442 8.52 -20.20 26.19
N ALA A 443 8.45 -21.46 26.64
CA ALA A 443 7.57 -22.49 26.11
C ALA A 443 6.08 -22.10 26.17
N ALA A 444 5.34 -22.57 25.16
CA ALA A 444 3.94 -22.30 24.90
C ALA A 444 3.03 -22.50 26.14
N GLY A 445 2.27 -21.46 26.52
CA GLY A 445 1.21 -21.61 27.51
C GLY A 445 0.60 -20.29 28.01
N ASP A 446 1.41 -19.32 28.42
CA ASP A 446 0.91 -18.13 29.12
C ASP A 446 1.31 -16.83 28.40
N TRP A 447 0.32 -16.13 27.85
CA TRP A 447 0.50 -14.79 27.29
C TRP A 447 0.34 -13.77 28.43
N PHE A 448 1.42 -13.44 29.13
CA PHE A 448 1.42 -12.29 30.03
C PHE A 448 1.75 -11.01 29.25
N ALA A 449 0.80 -10.06 29.28
CA ALA A 449 0.96 -8.70 28.79
C ALA A 449 2.07 -7.99 29.57
N GLY A 450 3.32 -8.10 29.11
CA GLY A 450 4.32 -7.10 29.43
C GLY A 450 3.86 -5.79 28.79
N PHE A 451 3.51 -4.78 29.58
CA PHE A 451 3.26 -3.42 29.09
C PHE A 451 4.57 -2.87 28.51
N PRO A 452 4.78 -2.88 27.18
CA PRO A 452 5.99 -2.35 26.61
C PRO A 452 5.71 -0.86 26.42
N PHE A 453 6.16 -0.04 27.37
CA PHE A 453 6.27 1.42 27.19
C PHE A 453 7.19 1.80 26.00
N GLY A 454 7.73 0.81 25.27
CA GLY A 454 8.49 0.93 24.02
C GLY A 454 7.69 0.98 22.72
N SER A 455 6.36 0.80 22.72
CA SER A 455 5.55 1.03 21.51
C SER A 455 4.24 1.73 21.85
N ALA A 456 3.93 2.85 21.20
CA ALA A 456 2.63 3.50 21.30
C ALA A 456 1.56 2.55 20.73
N ARG A 457 1.03 1.68 21.58
CA ARG A 457 0.02 0.64 21.27
C ARG A 457 -1.40 1.02 21.68
N VAL A 458 -1.64 2.30 21.97
CA VAL A 458 -2.92 2.74 22.52
C VAL A 458 -3.46 3.86 21.64
N LEU A 459 -4.31 3.53 20.66
CA LEU A 459 -4.98 4.53 19.83
C LEU A 459 -6.51 4.35 19.74
N TYR A 460 -7.12 3.47 20.55
CA TYR A 460 -8.57 3.36 20.62
C TYR A 460 -8.99 2.69 21.93
N GLN A 461 -10.18 3.01 22.45
CA GLN A 461 -10.95 2.22 23.42
C GLN A 461 -12.42 2.61 23.22
N ASP A 462 -13.19 1.76 22.55
CA ASP A 462 -14.65 1.74 22.66
C ASP A 462 -15.02 0.57 23.60
N GLY A 463 -16.15 0.65 24.29
CA GLY A 463 -16.48 -0.12 25.50
C GLY A 463 -15.90 -1.56 25.60
N ALA A 464 -15.15 -1.79 26.68
CA ALA A 464 -14.51 -3.05 27.09
C ALA A 464 -13.38 -3.60 26.19
N VAL A 465 -12.17 -3.06 26.45
CA VAL A 465 -10.85 -3.63 26.13
C VAL A 465 -10.42 -3.66 24.65
N ASP A 466 -10.86 -2.71 23.82
CA ASP A 466 -10.30 -2.57 22.46
C ASP A 466 -9.07 -1.64 22.42
N TYR A 467 -7.95 -2.04 21.82
CA TYR A 467 -6.77 -1.20 21.54
C TYR A 467 -6.42 -1.18 20.04
N ALA A 468 -6.35 -0.01 19.40
CA ALA A 468 -5.83 0.07 18.03
C ALA A 468 -4.31 -0.15 18.00
N ARG A 469 -3.87 -1.24 17.38
CA ARG A 469 -2.48 -1.67 17.30
C ARG A 469 -1.78 -1.14 16.05
N GLU A 470 -2.47 -1.14 14.91
CA GLU A 470 -1.87 -0.87 13.60
C GLU A 470 -2.82 -0.11 12.67
N ILE A 471 -2.26 0.87 11.96
CA ILE A 471 -2.91 1.51 10.81
C ILE A 471 -2.14 1.06 9.56
N ASN A 472 -2.80 0.28 8.72
CA ASN A 472 -2.19 -0.32 7.54
C ASN A 472 -2.78 0.27 6.26
N MET A 473 -1.90 0.75 5.38
CA MET A 473 -2.28 1.10 4.02
C MET A 473 -2.45 -0.19 3.21
N ILE A 474 -3.56 -0.32 2.50
CA ILE A 474 -3.88 -1.50 1.70
C ILE A 474 -4.00 -1.13 0.23
N ARG A 475 -3.46 -1.98 -0.62
CA ARG A 475 -3.74 -1.97 -2.05
C ARG A 475 -4.58 -3.21 -2.36
N TYR A 476 -5.85 -3.01 -2.72
CA TYR A 476 -6.76 -4.09 -3.08
C TYR A 476 -6.63 -4.48 -4.56
N SER A 477 -6.26 -3.51 -5.40
CA SER A 477 -5.88 -3.67 -6.80
C SER A 477 -5.03 -2.49 -7.26
N ALA A 478 -4.64 -2.50 -8.54
CA ALA A 478 -4.01 -1.35 -9.18
C ALA A 478 -4.80 -0.03 -9.05
N GLN A 479 -6.12 -0.12 -8.92
CA GLN A 479 -7.05 1.00 -8.99
C GLN A 479 -7.83 1.22 -7.69
N VAL A 480 -7.62 0.39 -6.68
CA VAL A 480 -8.39 0.41 -5.43
C VAL A 480 -7.43 0.41 -4.25
N LEU A 481 -7.30 1.56 -3.60
CA LEU A 481 -6.50 1.74 -2.38
C LEU A 481 -7.41 1.83 -1.16
N GLY A 482 -6.91 1.53 0.03
CA GLY A 482 -7.65 1.76 1.26
C GLY A 482 -6.80 1.74 2.51
N LEU A 483 -7.49 1.81 3.64
CA LEU A 483 -6.89 1.81 4.97
C LEU A 483 -7.55 0.75 5.84
N ALA A 484 -6.75 -0.01 6.59
CA ALA A 484 -7.20 -0.86 7.67
C ALA A 484 -6.76 -0.29 9.02
N LEU A 485 -7.72 -0.19 9.92
CA LEU A 485 -7.51 0.12 11.33
C LEU A 485 -7.66 -1.17 12.12
N LEU A 486 -6.58 -1.59 12.76
CA LEU A 486 -6.52 -2.86 13.47
C LEU A 486 -6.72 -2.62 14.96
N THR A 487 -7.85 -3.02 15.50
CA THR A 487 -8.23 -2.98 16.91
C THR A 487 -8.10 -4.37 17.54
N HIS A 488 -7.69 -4.47 18.79
CA HIS A 488 -7.56 -5.72 19.56
C HIS A 488 -8.46 -5.65 20.78
N THR A 489 -9.40 -6.58 20.90
CA THR A 489 -10.08 -6.84 22.17
C THR A 489 -9.10 -7.52 23.14
N GLY A 490 -9.27 -7.29 24.44
CA GLY A 490 -8.46 -7.89 25.51
C GLY A 490 -8.54 -9.41 25.62
N ASP A 491 -9.48 -10.05 24.93
CA ASP A 491 -9.61 -11.50 24.83
C ASP A 491 -8.76 -12.11 23.68
N GLY A 492 -7.99 -11.28 22.97
CA GLY A 492 -7.14 -11.70 21.85
C GLY A 492 -7.83 -11.72 20.48
N LEU A 493 -9.14 -11.44 20.40
CA LEU A 493 -9.93 -11.41 19.17
C LEU A 493 -10.03 -10.00 18.58
N GLY A 494 -8.98 -9.54 17.90
CA GLY A 494 -9.06 -8.20 17.30
C GLY A 494 -10.20 -7.99 16.30
N THR A 495 -10.46 -6.74 15.95
CA THR A 495 -11.30 -6.33 14.83
C THR A 495 -10.47 -5.50 13.86
N THR A 496 -10.74 -5.60 12.57
CA THR A 496 -10.16 -4.72 11.55
C THR A 496 -11.27 -3.86 10.98
N THR A 497 -11.20 -2.57 11.21
CA THR A 497 -12.06 -1.58 10.56
C THR A 497 -11.39 -1.10 9.29
N TYR A 498 -11.91 -1.51 8.15
CA TYR A 498 -11.48 -1.06 6.85
C TYR A 498 -12.26 0.19 6.45
N ARG A 499 -11.54 1.25 6.07
CA ARG A 499 -12.15 2.46 5.51
C ARG A 499 -12.58 2.22 4.07
N ALA A 500 -13.56 3.01 3.63
CA ALA A 500 -14.02 3.01 2.25
C ALA A 500 -12.82 3.17 1.30
N PRO A 501 -12.72 2.33 0.26
CA PRO A 501 -11.61 2.38 -0.65
C PRO A 501 -11.72 3.61 -1.54
N VAL A 502 -10.62 3.93 -2.18
CA VAL A 502 -10.53 5.03 -3.13
C VAL A 502 -10.11 4.53 -4.49
N THR A 503 -10.72 5.20 -5.46
CA THR A 503 -10.70 4.87 -6.87
C THR A 503 -10.43 6.15 -7.68
N PRO A 504 -10.25 6.04 -9.00
CA PRO A 504 -10.06 7.21 -9.86
C PRO A 504 -11.17 8.26 -9.76
N ASP A 505 -12.39 7.86 -9.40
CA ASP A 505 -13.55 8.75 -9.29
C ASP A 505 -13.77 9.28 -7.86
N GLY A 506 -12.87 8.96 -6.92
CA GLY A 506 -12.95 9.34 -5.50
C GLY A 506 -13.18 8.16 -4.55
N SER A 507 -13.59 8.47 -3.32
CA SER A 507 -13.90 7.48 -2.29
C SER A 507 -15.28 6.86 -2.50
N SER A 508 -15.39 5.55 -2.31
CA SER A 508 -16.65 4.81 -2.53
C SER A 508 -16.96 3.87 -1.38
N GLY A 509 -18.17 3.92 -0.85
CA GLY A 509 -18.69 2.96 0.14
C GLY A 509 -18.61 3.43 1.58
N THR A 510 -19.11 2.58 2.49
CA THR A 510 -19.07 2.80 3.94
C THR A 510 -17.95 1.97 4.56
N PRO A 511 -17.32 2.45 5.66
CA PRO A 511 -16.38 1.62 6.43
C PRO A 511 -16.98 0.26 6.79
N GLN A 512 -16.15 -0.78 6.83
CA GLN A 512 -16.55 -2.13 7.21
C GLN A 512 -15.65 -2.67 8.31
N THR A 513 -16.23 -3.26 9.35
CA THR A 513 -15.48 -3.91 10.44
C THR A 513 -15.57 -5.43 10.31
N ARG A 514 -14.44 -6.13 10.43
CA ARG A 514 -14.36 -7.60 10.42
C ARG A 514 -13.64 -8.11 11.66
N SER A 515 -14.03 -9.26 12.18
CA SER A 515 -13.31 -9.92 13.26
C SER A 515 -11.99 -10.54 12.76
N TRP A 516 -10.94 -10.37 13.55
CA TRP A 516 -9.62 -10.96 13.38
C TRP A 516 -9.74 -12.45 13.67
N GLY A 517 -9.51 -13.28 12.65
CA GLY A 517 -9.73 -14.73 12.72
C GLY A 517 -10.34 -15.29 11.44
N ALA A 518 -10.96 -14.45 10.61
CA ALA A 518 -11.23 -14.79 9.22
C ALA A 518 -9.88 -14.95 8.50
N THR A 519 -9.64 -16.13 7.95
CA THR A 519 -8.37 -16.65 7.44
C THR A 519 -7.81 -15.94 6.19
N SER A 520 -8.38 -14.81 5.76
CA SER A 520 -7.99 -14.10 4.54
C SER A 520 -7.03 -12.94 4.83
N ARG A 521 -5.72 -13.22 4.85
CA ARG A 521 -4.68 -12.15 4.81
C ARG A 521 -4.64 -11.39 3.48
N ARG A 522 -5.27 -11.92 2.43
CA ARG A 522 -5.30 -11.33 1.09
C ARG A 522 -6.71 -10.86 0.80
N LEU A 523 -6.87 -9.54 0.73
CA LEU A 523 -8.10 -8.90 0.34
C LEU A 523 -7.94 -8.33 -1.06
N TYR A 524 -8.94 -8.58 -1.89
CA TYR A 524 -8.97 -8.16 -3.29
C TYR A 524 -10.01 -7.05 -3.47
N GLY A 525 -9.84 -6.30 -4.55
CA GLY A 525 -10.81 -5.31 -5.00
C GLY A 525 -10.68 -5.04 -6.49
N SER A 526 -11.63 -4.31 -7.04
CA SER A 526 -11.63 -3.91 -8.44
C SER A 526 -12.58 -2.74 -8.64
N TRP A 527 -12.19 -1.81 -9.52
CA TRP A 527 -13.00 -0.66 -9.92
C TRP A 527 -13.39 -0.82 -11.39
N CYS A 528 -14.64 -0.51 -11.72
CA CYS A 528 -15.15 -0.58 -13.08
C CYS A 528 -14.98 0.78 -13.76
N PRO A 529 -14.04 0.96 -14.70
CA PRO A 529 -13.81 2.23 -15.39
C PRO A 529 -14.99 2.74 -16.23
N HIS A 530 -15.99 1.90 -16.50
CA HIS A 530 -17.16 2.31 -17.27
C HIS A 530 -18.29 2.83 -16.39
N THR A 531 -18.49 2.25 -15.20
CA THR A 531 -19.64 2.57 -14.34
C THR A 531 -19.27 3.26 -13.04
N GLY A 532 -17.98 3.30 -12.69
CA GLY A 532 -17.51 3.77 -11.39
C GLY A 532 -17.76 2.78 -10.24
N ALA A 533 -18.34 1.60 -10.52
CA ALA A 533 -18.66 0.61 -9.50
C ALA A 533 -17.40 0.01 -8.86
N VAL A 534 -17.45 -0.28 -7.57
CA VAL A 534 -16.31 -0.77 -6.78
C VAL A 534 -16.67 -2.03 -6.02
N SER A 535 -15.81 -3.04 -6.12
CA SER A 535 -15.81 -4.21 -5.24
C SER A 535 -14.51 -4.22 -4.46
N TRP A 536 -14.55 -4.51 -3.16
CA TRP A 536 -13.39 -4.48 -2.28
C TRP A 536 -13.62 -5.38 -1.06
N LEU A 537 -12.56 -5.66 -0.30
CA LEU A 537 -12.55 -6.64 0.80
C LEU A 537 -12.99 -8.04 0.38
N GLN A 538 -12.74 -8.42 -0.86
CA GLN A 538 -13.11 -9.74 -1.35
C GLN A 538 -12.04 -10.74 -0.90
N GLU A 539 -12.44 -11.93 -0.46
CA GLU A 539 -11.50 -12.97 -0.06
C GLU A 539 -10.99 -13.78 -1.26
N GLN A 540 -11.69 -13.66 -2.38
CA GLN A 540 -11.33 -14.24 -3.67
C GLN A 540 -10.92 -13.13 -4.63
N PRO A 541 -10.05 -13.41 -5.60
CA PRO A 541 -9.80 -12.52 -6.73
C PRO A 541 -11.10 -12.01 -7.35
N VAL A 542 -11.19 -10.69 -7.53
CA VAL A 542 -12.33 -10.05 -8.19
C VAL A 542 -11.90 -9.13 -9.30
N CYS A 543 -12.62 -9.12 -10.42
CA CYS A 543 -12.33 -8.25 -11.55
C CYS A 543 -13.59 -7.99 -12.38
N TRP A 544 -13.71 -6.81 -12.98
CA TRP A 544 -14.80 -6.49 -13.88
C TRP A 544 -14.49 -6.97 -15.31
N VAL A 545 -15.53 -7.40 -16.04
CA VAL A 545 -15.50 -7.82 -17.46
C VAL A 545 -16.61 -7.17 -18.27
#